data_AF-A0A5E7PGX4-F1
#
_entry.id   AF-A0A5E7PGX4-F1
#
_cell.length_a   1.000
_cell.length_b   1.000
_cell.length_c   1.000
_cell.angle_alpha   90.00
_cell.angle_beta   90.00
_cell.angle_gamma   90.00
#
_symmetry.space_group_name_H-M   'P 1'
#
loop_
_entity.id
_entity.type
_entity.pdbx_description
1 polymer ?
#
loop_
_entity_poly.entity_id
_entity_poly.type
_entity_poly.pdbx_seq_one_letter_code
_entity_poly.pdbx_strand_id
1 'polypeptide(L)'
;MRRSNRGFTLIEIMIVIAIIGIVITIAAPSFTEYLNKGRRGEIAGMLSEQAQILERFYSQNNVYTNAPGLSAGNDYYTITPTLTDQTFLLTAVRKSGSSMATDKCGDFTLTNTGVRSMVNATDGLTAKDCWGG
;
A
#
# COMPACT_ATOMS: atom_id res chain seq x y z
N MET A 1 -28.34 51.81 -15.82
CA MET A 1 -28.07 51.28 -14.45
C MET A 1 -26.66 50.73 -14.40
N ARG A 2 -25.74 51.41 -13.72
CA ARG A 2 -24.35 50.95 -13.56
C ARG A 2 -24.34 49.98 -12.37
N ARG A 3 -24.21 48.67 -12.62
CA ARG A 3 -23.99 47.70 -11.54
C ARG A 3 -22.68 48.05 -10.86
N SER A 4 -22.72 48.32 -9.56
CA SER A 4 -21.51 48.45 -8.75
C SER A 4 -20.91 47.04 -8.60
N ASN A 5 -19.78 46.80 -9.26
CA ASN A 5 -19.00 45.59 -9.03
C ASN A 5 -18.40 45.68 -7.62
N ARG A 6 -19.07 45.05 -6.66
CA ARG A 6 -18.53 44.84 -5.32
C ARG A 6 -17.37 43.85 -5.44
N GLY A 7 -16.14 44.34 -5.27
CA GLY A 7 -14.95 43.50 -5.15
C GLY A 7 -14.81 42.94 -3.73
N PHE A 8 -14.08 41.84 -3.59
CA PHE A 8 -13.70 41.27 -2.29
C PHE A 8 -12.78 42.25 -1.54
N THR A 9 -12.95 42.33 -0.23
CA THR A 9 -12.07 43.08 0.66
C THR A 9 -10.82 42.28 1.00
N LEU A 10 -9.71 42.96 1.31
CA LEU A 10 -8.49 42.30 1.77
C LEU A 10 -8.72 41.47 3.04
N ILE A 11 -9.57 41.96 3.95
CA ILE A 11 -9.88 41.25 5.20
C ILE A 11 -10.67 39.96 4.94
N GLU A 12 -11.60 39.93 3.96
CA GLU A 12 -12.28 38.70 3.57
C GLU A 12 -11.30 37.65 3.05
N ILE A 13 -10.34 38.06 2.22
CA ILE A 13 -9.32 37.14 1.71
C ILE A 13 -8.41 36.63 2.84
N MET A 14 -8.04 37.46 3.81
CA MET A 14 -7.25 37.01 4.96
C MET A 14 -7.99 35.98 5.83
N ILE A 15 -9.29 36.19 6.07
CA ILE A 15 -10.11 35.24 6.83
C ILE A 15 -10.24 33.92 6.06
N VAL A 16 -10.46 33.97 4.74
CA VAL A 16 -10.56 32.76 3.90
C VAL A 16 -9.27 31.95 3.93
N ILE A 17 -8.10 32.61 3.78
CA ILE A 17 -6.80 31.92 3.83
C ILE A 17 -6.57 31.31 5.21
N ALA A 18 -6.93 32.02 6.28
CA ALA A 18 -6.82 31.50 7.65
C ALA A 18 -7.68 30.23 7.85
N ILE A 19 -8.93 30.23 7.35
CA ILE A 19 -9.82 29.06 7.42
C ILE A 19 -9.25 27.89 6.60
N ILE A 20 -8.77 28.14 5.38
CA ILE A 20 -8.17 27.11 4.52
C ILE A 20 -6.96 26.47 5.21
N GLY A 21 -6.09 27.28 5.83
CA GLY A 21 -4.93 26.78 6.57
C GLY A 21 -5.33 25.82 7.69
N ILE A 22 -6.37 26.14 8.46
CA ILE A 22 -6.88 25.27 9.52
C ILE A 22 -7.41 23.95 8.93
N VAL A 23 -8.19 24.01 7.84
CA VAL A 23 -8.77 22.81 7.21
C VAL A 23 -7.68 21.86 6.68
N ILE A 24 -6.64 22.40 6.02
CA ILE A 24 -5.57 21.58 5.43
C ILE A 24 -4.84 20.75 6.50
N THR A 25 -4.60 21.32 7.69
CA THR A 25 -3.88 20.60 8.76
C THR A 25 -4.61 19.33 9.21
N ILE A 26 -5.94 19.32 9.18
CA ILE A 26 -6.76 18.17 9.56
C ILE A 26 -6.95 17.20 8.39
N ALA A 27 -7.11 17.72 7.16
CA ALA A 27 -7.44 16.93 5.98
C ALA A 27 -6.23 16.21 5.35
N ALA A 28 -5.03 16.77 5.47
CA ALA A 28 -3.84 16.18 4.86
C ALA A 28 -3.54 14.72 5.31
N PRO A 29 -3.48 14.39 6.62
CA PRO A 29 -3.14 13.03 7.05
C PRO A 29 -4.18 12.00 6.61
N SER A 30 -5.48 12.35 6.64
CA SER A 30 -6.54 11.40 6.25
C SER A 30 -6.50 11.06 4.76
N PHE A 31 -6.16 12.03 3.90
CA PHE A 31 -5.99 11.79 2.48
C PHE A 31 -4.80 10.86 2.18
N THR A 32 -3.67 11.04 2.86
CA THR A 32 -2.50 10.16 2.67
C THR A 32 -2.78 8.72 3.09
N GLU A 33 -3.51 8.51 4.19
CA GLU A 33 -3.88 7.15 4.63
C GLU A 33 -4.85 6.48 3.65
N TYR A 34 -5.76 7.24 3.02
CA TYR A 34 -6.64 6.71 1.98
C TYR A 34 -5.83 6.16 0.78
N LEU A 35 -4.85 6.93 0.31
CA LEU A 35 -3.97 6.49 -0.78
C LEU A 35 -3.14 5.27 -0.37
N ASN A 36 -2.58 5.28 0.84
CA ASN A 36 -1.78 4.16 1.34
C ASN A 36 -2.62 2.89 1.48
N LYS A 37 -3.87 2.98 1.93
CA LYS A 37 -4.80 1.84 1.97
C LYS A 37 -5.02 1.25 0.58
N GLY A 38 -5.19 2.09 -0.45
CA GLY A 38 -5.28 1.64 -1.85
C GLY A 38 -4.03 0.87 -2.29
N ARG A 39 -2.85 1.41 -2.01
CA ARG A 39 -1.55 0.79 -2.34
C ARG A 39 -1.31 -0.53 -1.61
N ARG A 40 -1.72 -0.63 -0.33
CA ARG A 40 -1.69 -1.89 0.44
C ARG A 40 -2.60 -2.95 -0.20
N GLY A 41 -3.78 -2.54 -0.66
CA GLY A 41 -4.70 -3.42 -1.39
C GLY A 41 -4.12 -3.92 -2.72
N GLU A 42 -3.46 -3.03 -3.46
CA GLU A 42 -2.79 -3.38 -4.73
C GLU A 42 -1.72 -4.44 -4.50
N ILE A 43 -0.79 -4.23 -3.55
CA ILE A 43 0.28 -5.20 -3.30
C ILE A 43 -0.24 -6.52 -2.70
N ALA A 44 -1.28 -6.47 -1.87
CA ALA A 44 -1.95 -7.68 -1.37
C ALA A 44 -2.59 -8.50 -2.50
N GLY A 45 -3.17 -7.81 -3.50
CA GLY A 45 -3.68 -8.42 -4.73
C GLY A 45 -2.56 -9.09 -5.53
N MET A 46 -1.45 -8.39 -5.76
CA MET A 46 -0.28 -8.94 -6.45
C MET A 46 0.30 -10.17 -5.72
N LEU A 47 0.45 -10.13 -4.40
CA LEU A 47 0.90 -11.29 -3.63
C LEU A 47 -0.03 -12.49 -3.80
N SER A 48 -1.35 -12.25 -3.84
CA SER A 48 -2.34 -13.30 -4.06
C SER A 48 -2.26 -13.91 -5.46
N GLU A 49 -2.06 -13.08 -6.49
CA GLU A 49 -1.84 -13.54 -7.87
C GLU A 49 -0.57 -14.41 -7.98
N GLN A 50 0.51 -13.96 -7.35
CA GLN A 50 1.80 -14.68 -7.34
C GLN A 50 1.68 -16.03 -6.64
N ALA A 51 0.93 -16.10 -5.53
CA ALA A 51 0.61 -17.36 -4.87
C ALA A 51 -0.16 -18.30 -5.81
N GLN A 52 -1.16 -17.81 -6.56
CA GLN A 52 -1.88 -18.64 -7.52
C GLN A 52 -0.98 -19.17 -8.65
N ILE A 53 -0.04 -18.36 -9.15
CA ILE A 53 0.95 -18.79 -10.14
C ILE A 53 1.81 -19.94 -9.57
N LEU A 54 2.27 -19.79 -8.33
CA LEU A 54 3.06 -20.80 -7.62
C LEU A 54 2.28 -22.10 -7.42
N GLU A 55 1.04 -22.04 -6.95
CA GLU A 55 0.21 -23.24 -6.75
C GLU A 55 -0.10 -23.96 -8.06
N ARG A 56 -0.34 -23.20 -9.13
CA ARG A 56 -0.54 -23.78 -10.48
C ARG A 56 0.72 -24.46 -10.99
N PHE A 57 1.88 -23.88 -10.72
CA PHE A 57 3.17 -24.46 -11.11
C PHE A 57 3.46 -25.74 -10.32
N TYR A 58 3.22 -25.72 -9.00
CA TYR A 58 3.38 -26.89 -8.14
C TYR A 58 2.47 -28.04 -8.55
N SER A 59 1.22 -27.76 -8.91
CA SER A 59 0.26 -28.78 -9.38
C SER A 59 0.72 -29.54 -10.63
N GLN A 60 1.63 -28.97 -11.42
CA GLN A 60 2.17 -29.58 -12.65
C GLN A 60 3.55 -30.20 -12.45
N ASN A 61 4.36 -29.65 -11.54
CA ASN A 61 5.78 -29.99 -11.41
C ASN A 61 6.15 -30.62 -10.06
N ASN A 62 5.23 -30.62 -9.08
CA ASN A 62 5.44 -31.04 -7.69
C ASN A 62 6.59 -30.33 -6.96
N VAL A 63 7.02 -29.16 -7.46
CA VAL A 63 8.03 -28.30 -6.84
C VAL A 63 7.67 -26.82 -7.05
N TYR A 64 8.00 -25.93 -6.11
CA TYR A 64 7.90 -24.48 -6.33
C TYR A 64 9.19 -23.85 -6.87
N THR A 65 10.35 -24.50 -6.72
CA THR A 65 11.63 -23.96 -7.21
C THR A 65 11.59 -23.67 -8.70
N ASN A 66 12.21 -22.56 -9.11
CA ASN A 66 12.28 -22.13 -10.51
C ASN A 66 10.93 -21.85 -11.18
N ALA A 67 9.85 -21.64 -10.40
CA ALA A 67 8.57 -21.22 -10.95
C ALA A 67 8.72 -19.91 -11.76
N PRO A 68 8.32 -19.90 -13.05
CA PRO A 68 8.43 -18.71 -13.89
C PRO A 68 7.25 -17.76 -13.70
N GLY A 69 7.39 -16.54 -14.23
CA GLY A 69 6.27 -15.60 -14.33
C GLY A 69 5.93 -14.84 -13.05
N LEU A 70 6.83 -14.83 -12.07
CA LEU A 70 6.66 -14.02 -10.87
C LEU A 70 6.99 -12.55 -11.17
N SER A 71 6.05 -11.66 -10.84
CA SER A 71 6.26 -10.21 -10.79
C SER A 71 7.33 -9.79 -9.78
N ALA A 72 8.06 -8.71 -10.11
CA ALA A 72 9.02 -8.05 -9.23
C ALA A 72 8.36 -7.03 -8.28
N GLY A 73 7.05 -6.82 -8.35
CA GLY A 73 6.31 -5.81 -7.57
C GLY A 73 5.92 -4.58 -8.41
N ASN A 74 5.70 -3.45 -7.74
CA ASN A 74 5.20 -2.19 -8.34
C ASN A 74 6.08 -1.00 -7.92
N ASP A 75 5.62 0.24 -8.15
CA ASP A 75 6.38 1.45 -7.82
C ASP A 75 6.66 1.64 -6.31
N TYR A 76 5.90 0.97 -5.46
CA TYR A 76 5.95 1.14 -4.01
C TYR A 76 6.56 -0.05 -3.28
N TYR A 77 6.51 -1.24 -3.87
CA TYR A 77 6.97 -2.49 -3.26
C TYR A 77 7.79 -3.32 -4.24
N THR A 78 8.82 -3.98 -3.74
CA THR A 78 9.55 -5.04 -4.44
C THR A 78 9.12 -6.38 -3.87
N ILE A 79 8.67 -7.30 -4.73
CA ILE A 79 8.31 -8.66 -4.33
C ILE A 79 9.55 -9.55 -4.47
N THR A 80 9.94 -10.22 -3.39
CA THR A 80 11.01 -11.21 -3.36
C THR A 80 10.45 -12.55 -2.88
N PRO A 81 10.40 -13.56 -3.76
CA PRO A 81 10.01 -14.91 -3.39
C PRO A 81 11.20 -15.66 -2.76
N THR A 82 10.95 -16.36 -1.67
CA THR A 82 11.83 -17.41 -1.15
C THR A 82 11.18 -18.75 -1.44
N LEU A 83 11.73 -19.51 -2.36
CA LEU A 83 11.14 -20.76 -2.87
C LEU A 83 11.97 -21.97 -2.43
N THR A 84 11.30 -23.01 -1.99
CA THR A 84 11.84 -24.36 -1.80
C THR A 84 10.98 -25.33 -2.59
N ASP A 85 11.34 -26.61 -2.66
CA ASP A 85 10.51 -27.59 -3.39
C ASP A 85 9.08 -27.63 -2.85
N GLN A 86 8.90 -27.53 -1.52
CA GLN A 86 7.64 -27.82 -0.84
C GLN A 86 6.95 -26.59 -0.23
N THR A 87 7.63 -25.46 -0.14
CA THR A 87 7.10 -24.25 0.49
C THR A 87 7.55 -22.99 -0.24
N PHE A 88 6.78 -21.91 -0.08
CA PHE A 88 7.20 -20.57 -0.47
C PHE A 88 6.86 -19.54 0.59
N LEU A 89 7.66 -18.47 0.59
CA LEU A 89 7.39 -17.23 1.28
C LEU A 89 7.53 -16.08 0.29
N LEU A 90 6.43 -15.40 -0.01
CA LEU A 90 6.45 -14.16 -0.77
C LEU A 90 6.61 -12.99 0.21
N THR A 91 7.58 -12.13 -0.03
CA THR A 91 7.81 -10.91 0.76
C THR A 91 7.74 -9.69 -0.14
N ALA A 92 6.81 -8.78 0.12
CA ALA A 92 6.73 -7.47 -0.51
C ALA A 92 7.36 -6.41 0.38
N VAL A 93 8.57 -6.00 0.04
CA VAL A 93 9.37 -4.99 0.77
C VAL A 93 9.07 -3.61 0.23
N ARG A 94 8.80 -2.64 1.10
CA ARG A 94 8.60 -1.23 0.70
C ARG A 94 9.86 -0.68 0.02
N LYS A 95 9.69 0.00 -1.11
CA LYS A 95 10.79 0.66 -1.81
C LYS A 95 11.21 1.93 -1.06
N SER A 96 12.51 2.07 -0.81
CA SER A 96 13.11 3.28 -0.24
C SER A 96 12.83 4.50 -1.13
N GLY A 97 12.47 5.63 -0.51
CA GLY A 97 12.15 6.86 -1.24
C GLY A 97 10.76 6.89 -1.89
N SER A 98 10.01 5.79 -1.83
CA SER A 98 8.59 5.79 -2.20
C SER A 98 7.74 6.38 -1.07
N SER A 99 6.51 6.79 -1.38
CA SER A 99 5.54 7.24 -0.37
C SER A 99 5.12 6.15 0.62
N MET A 100 5.40 4.88 0.31
CA MET A 100 5.14 3.76 1.22
C MET A 100 6.34 3.46 2.13
N ALA A 101 7.52 4.08 1.94
CA ALA A 101 8.74 3.75 2.68
C ALA A 101 8.59 3.82 4.21
N THR A 102 7.72 4.72 4.70
CA THR A 102 7.43 4.91 6.12
C THR A 102 6.03 4.44 6.51
N ASP A 103 5.37 3.63 5.67
CA ASP A 103 4.02 3.16 5.93
C ASP A 103 3.99 2.27 7.18
N LYS A 104 2.99 2.48 8.06
CA LYS A 104 2.88 1.78 9.35
C LYS A 104 2.72 0.26 9.21
N CYS A 105 2.20 -0.24 8.09
CA CYS A 105 1.92 -1.65 7.90
C CYS A 105 3.15 -2.49 7.53
N GLY A 106 4.32 -1.86 7.36
CA GLY A 106 5.52 -2.64 7.12
C GLY A 106 5.57 -3.28 5.74
N ASP A 107 6.30 -4.38 5.69
CA ASP A 107 6.47 -5.24 4.53
C ASP A 107 5.51 -6.43 4.64
N PHE A 108 4.88 -6.79 3.52
CA PHE A 108 3.79 -7.77 3.51
C PHE A 108 4.34 -9.16 3.20
N THR A 109 3.86 -10.18 3.91
CA THR A 109 4.29 -11.57 3.68
C THR A 109 3.13 -12.52 3.46
N LEU A 110 3.30 -13.46 2.53
CA LEU A 110 2.34 -14.52 2.22
C LEU A 110 3.05 -15.87 2.09
N THR A 111 2.59 -16.86 2.86
CA THR A 111 3.08 -18.24 2.78
C THR A 111 2.23 -19.10 1.84
N ASN A 112 2.74 -20.28 1.47
CA ASN A 112 2.00 -21.30 0.72
C ASN A 112 0.74 -21.82 1.44
N THR A 113 0.69 -21.71 2.76
CA THR A 113 -0.52 -22.05 3.54
C THR A 113 -1.55 -20.92 3.59
N GLY A 114 -1.31 -19.80 2.90
CA GLY A 114 -2.21 -18.65 2.89
C GLY A 114 -2.09 -17.74 4.12
N VAL A 115 -1.06 -17.93 4.96
CA VAL A 115 -0.84 -17.06 6.12
C VAL A 115 -0.37 -15.69 5.63
N ARG A 116 -1.23 -14.70 5.83
CA ARG A 116 -0.99 -13.29 5.56
C ARG A 116 -0.41 -12.64 6.81
N SER A 117 0.78 -12.06 6.71
CA SER A 117 1.43 -11.40 7.83
C SER A 117 2.20 -10.16 7.39
N MET A 118 2.83 -9.50 8.34
CA MET A 118 3.65 -8.32 8.12
C MET A 118 4.93 -8.41 8.94
N VAL A 119 5.99 -7.79 8.42
CA VAL A 119 7.23 -7.56 9.15
C VAL A 119 7.57 -6.08 9.07
N ASN A 120 8.38 -5.56 10.01
CA ASN A 120 8.74 -4.14 10.06
C ASN A 120 7.52 -3.19 10.14
N ALA A 121 6.40 -3.68 10.68
CA ALA A 121 5.20 -2.89 10.96
C ALA A 121 5.35 -2.16 12.30
N THR A 122 4.62 -1.07 12.47
CA THR A 122 4.51 -0.38 13.76
C THR A 122 3.86 -1.30 14.80
N ASP A 123 4.35 -1.26 16.04
CA ASP A 123 3.85 -2.08 17.14
C ASP A 123 2.34 -1.91 17.36
N GLY A 124 1.67 -3.02 17.70
CA GLY A 124 0.24 -3.06 17.98
C GLY A 124 -0.66 -3.18 16.74
N LEU A 125 -0.11 -3.22 15.53
CA LEU A 125 -0.87 -3.50 14.31
C LEU A 125 -1.02 -5.00 14.06
N THR A 126 -2.19 -5.40 13.62
CA THR A 126 -2.49 -6.79 13.23
C THR A 126 -2.51 -6.96 11.72
N ALA A 127 -2.38 -8.20 11.24
CA ALA A 127 -2.52 -8.50 9.81
C ALA A 127 -3.85 -7.96 9.24
N LYS A 128 -4.93 -8.02 10.02
CA LYS A 128 -6.26 -7.52 9.62
C LYS A 128 -6.27 -6.01 9.35
N ASP A 129 -5.50 -5.23 10.12
CA ASP A 129 -5.46 -3.77 9.99
C ASP A 129 -4.84 -3.31 8.66
N CYS A 130 -4.05 -4.19 8.03
CA CYS A 130 -3.15 -3.83 6.94
C CYS A 130 -3.38 -4.61 5.65
N TRP A 131 -3.75 -5.88 5.73
CA TRP A 131 -4.10 -6.72 4.56
C TRP A 131 -5.48 -6.44 4.00
N GLY A 132 -6.27 -5.60 4.66
CA GLY A 132 -7.70 -5.45 4.36
C GLY A 132 -8.46 -6.63 4.95
N GLY A 133 -9.30 -6.34 5.94
CA GLY A 133 -10.39 -7.22 6.34
C GLY A 133 -11.55 -7.14 5.36
#